data_AF-A0A399T9Q8-F1
#
_entry.id   AF-A0A399T9Q8-F1
#
_cell.length_a   1.000
_cell.length_b   1.000
_cell.length_c   1.000
_cell.angle_alpha   90.00
_cell.angle_beta   90.00
_cell.angle_gamma   90.00
#
_symmetry.space_group_name_H-M   'P 1'
#
loop_
_entity.id
_entity.type
_entity.pdbx_description
1 polymer ?
#
loop_
_entity_poly.entity_id
_entity_poly.type
_entity_poly.pdbx_seq_one_letter_code
_entity_poly.pdbx_strand_id
1 'polypeptide(L)'
;MREQAGGWGAGDGDPRGAAGREGGSTPGQLRAEALSRAHALAVLVGAVTETHRDIASCRDDPSWSGRAHDAFSRALDDLADRVALAATLLHDAHPAPRSAPGCSGGRS
;
A
#
# COMPACT_ATOMS: atom_id res chain seq x y z
N MET A 1 39.19 11.70 46.50
CA MET A 1 38.33 12.90 46.36
C MET A 1 37.66 12.80 44.99
N ARG A 2 36.34 13.05 44.92
CA ARG A 2 35.43 12.96 43.75
C ARG A 2 35.88 13.91 42.61
N GLU A 3 35.44 13.88 41.35
CA GLU A 3 34.05 13.98 40.83
C GLU A 3 33.90 13.55 39.34
N GLN A 4 32.66 13.24 38.96
CA GLN A 4 32.13 13.03 37.60
C GLN A 4 31.74 14.36 36.92
N ALA A 5 31.49 14.30 35.60
CA ALA A 5 30.61 15.12 34.72
C ALA A 5 31.39 15.70 33.52
N GLY A 6 30.92 15.71 32.28
CA GLY A 6 29.64 15.31 31.69
C GLY A 6 29.73 15.39 30.14
N GLY A 7 28.58 15.53 29.47
CA GLY A 7 28.38 15.63 28.00
C GLY A 7 29.30 16.65 27.30
N TRP A 8 29.38 16.73 25.98
CA TRP A 8 28.38 17.29 25.05
C TRP A 8 28.96 17.18 23.61
N GLY A 9 28.09 17.16 22.59
CA GLY A 9 28.43 17.58 21.21
C GLY A 9 28.34 16.47 20.15
N ALA A 10 27.19 16.29 19.48
CA ALA A 10 26.77 17.03 18.28
C ALA A 10 27.55 16.63 17.02
N GLY A 11 27.11 15.56 16.35
CA GLY A 11 27.45 15.23 14.97
C GLY A 11 26.17 15.25 14.15
N ASP A 12 25.97 16.38 13.48
CA ASP A 12 24.97 16.68 12.46
C ASP A 12 24.86 15.53 11.43
N GLY A 13 23.74 14.82 11.45
CA GLY A 13 23.43 13.75 10.51
C GLY A 13 22.50 14.28 9.43
N ASP A 14 23.06 14.56 8.25
CA ASP A 14 22.35 14.91 7.03
C ASP A 14 21.13 13.98 6.78
N PRO A 15 19.88 14.51 6.66
CA PRO A 15 18.70 13.68 6.42
C PRO A 15 18.64 13.09 4.99
N ARG A 16 19.66 13.29 4.14
CA ARG A 16 19.72 12.74 2.77
C ARG A 16 20.58 11.48 2.63
N GLY A 17 21.12 10.96 3.72
CA GLY A 17 22.02 9.80 3.74
C GLY A 17 21.38 8.43 4.00
N ALA A 18 20.14 8.16 3.58
CA ALA A 18 19.53 6.83 3.72
C ALA A 18 19.23 6.15 2.36
N ALA A 19 20.05 6.41 1.35
CA ALA A 19 20.18 5.50 0.21
C ALA A 19 21.25 4.45 0.56
N GLY A 20 20.89 3.46 1.38
CA GLY A 20 21.86 2.43 1.77
C GLY A 20 21.47 1.59 2.96
N ARG A 21 20.43 0.75 2.83
CA ARG A 21 20.41 -0.51 3.56
C ARG A 21 19.75 -1.58 2.70
N GLU A 22 20.58 -2.25 1.91
CA GLU A 22 20.32 -3.62 1.45
C GLU A 22 20.35 -4.53 2.69
N GLY A 23 19.33 -4.38 3.54
CA GLY A 23 18.98 -5.33 4.58
C GLY A 23 17.70 -5.98 4.11
N GLY A 24 17.75 -7.28 3.77
CA GLY A 24 16.57 -8.01 3.34
C GLY A 24 15.42 -7.79 4.31
N SER A 25 14.28 -7.34 3.78
CA SER A 25 13.08 -7.07 4.56
C SER A 25 12.71 -8.30 5.40
N THR A 26 12.49 -8.10 6.69
CA THR A 26 12.03 -9.18 7.56
C THR A 26 10.63 -9.64 7.12
N PRO A 27 10.24 -10.90 7.38
CA PRO A 27 8.88 -11.37 7.08
C PRO A 27 7.79 -10.49 7.71
N GLY A 28 8.04 -9.94 8.90
CA GLY A 28 7.11 -9.01 9.56
C GLY A 28 6.95 -7.68 8.81
N GLN A 29 8.05 -7.13 8.28
CA GLN A 29 8.01 -5.90 7.45
C GLN A 29 7.27 -6.15 6.14
N LEU A 30 7.53 -7.26 5.45
CA LEU A 30 6.82 -7.63 4.22
C LEU A 30 5.32 -7.80 4.45
N ARG A 31 4.93 -8.39 5.59
CA ARG A 31 3.52 -8.51 5.97
C ARG A 31 2.88 -7.16 6.24
N ALA A 32 3.55 -6.27 6.98
CA ALA A 32 3.04 -4.93 7.26
C ALA A 32 2.88 -4.11 5.98
N GLU A 33 3.82 -4.22 5.04
CA GLU A 33 3.76 -3.58 3.73
C GLU A 33 2.61 -4.11 2.88
N ALA A 34 2.40 -5.43 2.84
CA ALA A 34 1.27 -6.03 2.13
C ALA A 34 -0.09 -5.57 2.70
N LEU A 35 -0.23 -5.51 4.02
CA LEU A 35 -1.44 -4.98 4.67
C LEU A 35 -1.67 -3.50 4.35
N SER A 36 -0.59 -2.71 4.35
CA SER A 36 -0.66 -1.28 4.01
C SER A 36 -1.10 -1.08 2.55
N ARG A 37 -0.56 -1.88 1.62
CA ARG A 37 -0.98 -1.87 0.21
C ARG A 37 -2.44 -2.30 0.04
N ALA A 38 -2.87 -3.33 0.76
CA ALA A 38 -4.25 -3.80 0.71
C ALA A 38 -5.22 -2.73 1.21
N HIS A 39 -4.86 -2.04 2.30
CA HIS A 39 -5.64 -0.91 2.81
C HIS A 39 -5.72 0.24 1.81
N ALA A 40 -4.60 0.63 1.20
CA ALA A 40 -4.57 1.69 0.19
C ALA A 40 -5.47 1.35 -1.02
N LEU A 41 -5.45 0.10 -1.49
CA LEU A 41 -6.33 -0.35 -2.57
C LEU A 41 -7.80 -0.31 -2.16
N ALA A 42 -8.14 -0.71 -0.94
CA ALA A 42 -9.52 -0.62 -0.43
C ALA A 42 -10.02 0.83 -0.37
N VAL A 43 -9.17 1.77 0.06
CA VAL A 43 -9.49 3.20 0.04
C VAL A 43 -9.72 3.70 -1.39
N LEU A 44 -8.88 3.30 -2.34
CA LEU A 44 -9.05 3.66 -3.75
C LEU A 44 -10.35 3.12 -4.35
N VAL A 45 -10.73 1.87 -4.05
CA VAL A 45 -12.02 1.30 -4.48
C VAL A 45 -13.18 2.13 -3.94
N GLY A 46 -13.12 2.53 -2.66
CA GLY A 46 -14.12 3.39 -2.05
C GLY A 46 -14.26 4.73 -2.79
N ALA A 47 -13.13 5.41 -3.03
CA ALA A 47 -13.11 6.70 -3.73
C ALA A 47 -13.61 6.59 -5.18
N VAL A 48 -13.23 5.55 -5.92
CA VAL A 48 -13.71 5.32 -7.29
C VAL A 48 -15.22 5.07 -7.29
N THR A 49 -15.73 4.28 -6.35
CA THR A 49 -17.16 3.98 -6.21
C THR A 49 -17.97 5.24 -5.88
N GLU A 50 -17.47 6.08 -4.97
CA GLU A 50 -18.07 7.36 -4.62
C GLU A 50 -18.08 8.30 -5.83
N THR A 51 -16.95 8.43 -6.53
CA THR A 51 -16.85 9.27 -7.73
C THR A 51 -17.80 8.79 -8.84
N HIS A 52 -17.96 7.48 -9.04
CA HIS A 52 -18.95 6.94 -9.98
C HIS A 52 -20.37 7.39 -9.65
N ARG A 53 -20.74 7.35 -8.36
CA ARG A 53 -22.07 7.77 -7.91
C ARG A 53 -22.29 9.26 -8.17
N ASP A 54 -21.30 10.08 -7.83
CA ASP A 54 -21.38 11.53 -7.98
C ASP A 54 -21.51 11.91 -9.46
N ILE A 55 -20.69 11.33 -10.33
CA ILE A 55 -20.72 11.60 -11.77
C ILE A 55 -21.98 11.08 -12.44
N ALA A 56 -22.53 9.95 -11.98
CA ALA A 56 -23.81 9.46 -12.48
C ALA A 56 -24.94 10.46 -12.19
N SER A 57 -24.89 11.17 -11.06
CA SER A 57 -25.88 12.21 -10.72
C SER A 57 -25.77 13.45 -11.61
N CYS A 58 -24.59 13.72 -12.18
CA CYS A 58 -24.32 14.85 -13.06
C CYS A 58 -24.59 14.58 -14.55
N ARG A 59 -25.20 13.43 -14.91
CA ARG A 59 -25.39 13.05 -16.32
C ARG A 59 -26.18 14.07 -17.13
N ASP A 60 -27.18 14.68 -16.52
CA ASP A 60 -28.06 15.66 -17.16
C ASP A 60 -27.62 17.12 -16.90
N ASP A 61 -26.42 17.32 -16.34
CA ASP A 61 -25.88 18.65 -16.06
C ASP A 61 -25.50 19.36 -17.38
N PRO A 62 -26.14 20.51 -17.70
CA PRO A 62 -25.87 21.23 -18.95
C PRO A 62 -24.48 21.87 -19.01
N SER A 63 -23.76 21.97 -17.88
CA SER A 63 -22.37 22.43 -17.84
C SER A 63 -21.39 21.42 -18.45
N TRP A 64 -21.83 20.16 -18.62
CA TRP A 64 -21.01 19.09 -19.17
C TRP A 64 -21.59 18.54 -20.48
N SER A 65 -20.76 18.48 -21.53
CA SER A 65 -21.18 17.77 -22.75
C SER A 65 -21.27 16.27 -22.50
N GLY A 66 -22.31 15.60 -23.02
CA GLY A 66 -22.47 14.14 -22.87
C GLY A 66 -21.24 13.33 -23.33
N ARG A 67 -20.52 13.78 -24.36
CA ARG A 67 -19.27 13.11 -24.78
C ARG A 67 -18.17 13.17 -23.71
N ALA A 68 -18.08 14.27 -22.98
CA ALA A 68 -17.07 14.41 -21.95
C ALA A 68 -17.48 13.64 -20.67
N HIS A 69 -18.79 13.53 -20.40
CA HIS A 69 -19.32 12.60 -19.37
C HIS A 69 -18.98 11.15 -19.70
N ASP A 70 -19.23 10.71 -20.94
CA ASP A 70 -18.92 9.36 -21.40
C ASP A 70 -17.41 9.07 -21.31
N ALA A 71 -16.56 10.02 -21.71
CA ALA A 71 -15.11 9.86 -21.67
C ALA A 71 -14.60 9.72 -20.22
N PHE A 72 -15.12 10.52 -19.29
CA PHE A 72 -14.75 10.43 -17.89
C PHE A 72 -15.25 9.14 -17.24
N SER A 73 -16.49 8.73 -17.54
CA SER A 73 -17.05 7.47 -17.04
C SER A 73 -16.21 6.27 -17.48
N ARG A 74 -15.79 6.22 -18.75
CA ARG A 74 -14.88 5.16 -19.25
C ARG A 74 -13.51 5.18 -18.57
N ALA A 75 -13.00 6.37 -18.24
CA ALA A 75 -11.72 6.49 -17.54
C ALA A 75 -11.83 6.01 -16.07
N LEU A 76 -12.98 6.24 -15.42
CA LEU A 76 -13.25 5.67 -14.10
C LEU A 76 -13.37 4.15 -14.15
N ASP A 77 -14.05 3.59 -15.17
CA ASP A 77 -14.17 2.15 -15.36
C ASP A 77 -12.78 1.50 -15.53
N ASP A 78 -11.92 2.06 -16.39
CA ASP A 78 -10.54 1.59 -16.58
C ASP A 78 -9.72 1.69 -15.28
N LEU A 79 -9.91 2.75 -14.49
CA LEU A 79 -9.27 2.87 -13.19
C LEU A 79 -9.77 1.78 -12.21
N ALA A 80 -11.07 1.52 -12.17
CA ALA A 80 -11.66 0.49 -11.33
C ALA A 80 -11.10 -0.90 -11.66
N ASP A 81 -11.01 -1.24 -12.95
CA ASP A 81 -10.45 -2.50 -13.43
C ASP A 81 -8.97 -2.67 -13.03
N ARG A 82 -8.18 -1.60 -13.13
CA ARG A 82 -6.76 -1.63 -12.71
C ARG A 82 -6.59 -1.79 -11.21
N VAL A 83 -7.44 -1.14 -10.41
CA VAL A 83 -7.43 -1.30 -8.95
C VAL A 83 -7.83 -2.72 -8.56
N ALA A 84 -8.84 -3.29 -9.22
CA ALA A 84 -9.25 -4.68 -9.02
C ALA A 84 -8.11 -5.66 -9.37
N LEU A 85 -7.44 -5.47 -10.52
CA LEU A 85 -6.28 -6.26 -10.91
C LEU A 85 -5.15 -6.16 -9.88
N ALA A 86 -4.83 -4.96 -9.40
CA ALA A 86 -3.80 -4.76 -8.39
C ALA A 86 -4.14 -5.48 -7.07
N ALA A 87 -5.42 -5.50 -6.67
CA ALA A 87 -5.88 -6.23 -5.50
C ALA A 87 -5.72 -7.75 -5.66
N THR A 88 -6.06 -8.29 -6.83
CA THR A 88 -5.83 -9.71 -7.15
C THR A 88 -4.35 -10.06 -7.11
N LEU A 89 -3.49 -9.27 -7.75
CA LEU A 89 -2.04 -9.49 -7.75
C LEU A 89 -1.45 -9.45 -6.33
N LEU A 90 -1.93 -8.53 -5.49
CA LEU A 90 -1.49 -8.44 -4.10
C LEU A 90 -1.94 -9.67 -3.28
N HIS A 91 -3.15 -10.17 -3.54
CA HIS A 91 -3.66 -11.39 -2.91
C HIS A 91 -2.83 -12.61 -3.32
N ASP A 92 -2.56 -12.78 -4.61
CA ASP A 92 -1.80 -13.91 -5.15
C ASP A 92 -0.33 -13.89 -4.71
N ALA A 93 0.24 -12.70 -4.53
CA ALA A 93 1.58 -12.52 -3.98
C ALA A 93 1.70 -12.93 -2.50
N HIS A 94 0.59 -13.24 -1.82
CA HIS A 94 0.57 -13.74 -0.46
C HIS A 94 0.33 -15.26 -0.44
N PRO A 95 1.36 -16.09 -0.67
CA PRO A 95 1.19 -17.53 -0.53
C PRO A 95 0.77 -17.85 0.89
N ALA A 96 -0.30 -18.63 1.02
CA ALA A 96 -0.75 -19.17 2.31
C ALA A 96 0.48 -19.78 3.03
N PRO A 97 0.61 -19.60 4.36
CA PRO A 97 1.67 -20.26 5.09
C PRO A 97 1.48 -21.77 4.90
N ARG A 98 2.29 -22.38 4.03
CA ARG A 98 2.43 -23.84 3.99
C ARG A 98 2.85 -24.20 5.40
N SER A 99 1.97 -24.88 6.11
CA SER A 99 2.33 -25.61 7.32
C SER A 99 3.59 -26.38 6.98
N ALA A 100 4.72 -26.03 7.58
CA ALA A 100 5.90 -26.87 7.54
C ALA A 100 5.43 -28.25 8.02
N PRO A 101 5.60 -29.34 7.24
CA PRO A 101 5.34 -30.68 7.74
C PRO A 101 6.21 -30.81 8.99
N GLY A 102 5.58 -31.12 10.12
CA GLY A 102 6.24 -31.09 11.42
C GLY A 102 7.61 -31.76 11.37
N CYS A 103 8.63 -31.05 11.83
CA CYS A 103 9.87 -31.68 12.26
C CYS A 103 9.58 -32.49 13.53
N SER A 104 8.88 -33.62 13.39
CA SER A 104 8.88 -34.68 14.39
C SER A 104 10.09 -35.58 14.14
N GLY A 105 11.28 -35.03 14.35
CA GLY A 105 12.51 -35.80 14.48
C GLY A 105 12.74 -36.12 15.94
N GLY A 106 12.05 -37.15 16.43
CA GLY A 106 12.27 -37.69 17.77
C GLY A 106 13.71 -38.14 17.95
N ARG A 107 14.32 -37.75 19.06
CA ARG A 107 15.59 -38.31 19.52
C ARG A 107 15.30 -39.68 20.11
N SER A 108 15.95 -40.71 19.61
CA SER A 108 16.19 -41.99 20.29
C SER A 108 17.50 -42.54 19.75
#